data_AF-A0A9E2EQ74-F1
#
_entry.id   AF-A0A9E2EQ74-F1
#
_cell.length_a   1.000
_cell.length_b   1.000
_cell.length_c   1.000
_cell.angle_alpha   90.00
_cell.angle_beta   90.00
_cell.angle_gamma   90.00
#
_symmetry.space_group_name_H-M   'P 1'
#
loop_
_entity.id
_entity.type
_entity.pdbx_description
1 polymer ?
#
loop_
_entity_poly.entity_id
_entity_poly.type
_entity_poly.pdbx_seq_one_letter_code
_entity_poly.pdbx_strand_id
1 'polypeptide(L)'
;RFTVAISNEEGVMVNAAERLLQKSIDEIREMAKDIIFGQLRLVVATMDIEEINSDRDKFLTNVSSNVGNELRKIGLELINVNVTDIQDESGYIEALGKEAAAKAINDAKKSVAEKDRDGSIGEAQANKDMRIQVSSANAFAQVGEAEAQAKSREGENEAAILIANSNAERRQKEAEALKIAMSSEKIQAAKALEESYVAEQKAEKARAARELASKEADIIVQAEIAKRKTEIDAEAEAERIRRKARGEADAIISMKEAEARGLYEILEKQADGFNQIVKATNGNPREAVLMLIADKLPELVETQVEAIKNIKIDKVTVWEGGNQDAESGNSTAKFISGLYKSVPPMSDLFNMAGMDLPGYLGKKEAVEDAEEVDNNKNSKGN
;
A
#
# COMPACT_ATOMS: atom_id res chain seq x y z
N ARG A 1 -34.05 -77.59 112.75
CA ARG A 1 -35.15 -77.67 113.74
C ARG A 1 -36.19 -78.65 113.22
N PHE A 2 -36.78 -79.44 114.12
CA PHE A 2 -37.81 -80.44 113.81
C PHE A 2 -39.06 -80.12 114.61
N THR A 3 -40.22 -80.15 113.95
CA THR A 3 -41.53 -80.06 114.60
C THR A 3 -42.17 -81.43 114.53
N VAL A 4 -42.45 -82.04 115.69
CA VAL A 4 -42.96 -83.40 115.83
C VAL A 4 -44.16 -83.39 116.77
N ALA A 5 -45.18 -84.17 116.44
CA ALA A 5 -46.37 -84.39 117.29
C ALA A 5 -46.62 -85.89 117.49
N ILE A 6 -47.58 -86.24 118.35
CA ILE A 6 -48.18 -87.57 118.38
C ILE A 6 -49.18 -87.64 117.22
N SER A 7 -49.12 -88.70 116.40
CA SER A 7 -50.04 -88.84 115.27
C SER A 7 -51.46 -89.18 115.73
N ASN A 8 -52.45 -88.72 114.96
CA ASN A 8 -53.84 -89.13 115.09
C ASN A 8 -54.25 -90.22 114.07
N GLU A 9 -53.33 -90.71 113.23
CA GLU A 9 -53.59 -91.81 112.30
C GLU A 9 -53.92 -93.11 113.05
N GLU A 10 -55.03 -93.76 112.67
CA GLU A 10 -55.46 -95.03 113.26
C GLU A 10 -54.40 -96.13 112.99
N GLY A 11 -53.88 -96.72 114.06
CA GLY A 11 -52.71 -97.60 114.04
C GLY A 11 -51.41 -96.91 114.50
N VAL A 12 -51.07 -95.73 113.97
CA VAL A 12 -49.89 -94.96 114.45
C VAL A 12 -50.15 -94.45 115.88
N MET A 13 -51.36 -93.98 116.16
CA MET A 13 -51.82 -93.63 117.51
C MET A 13 -51.79 -94.83 118.48
N VAL A 14 -51.96 -96.07 117.99
CA VAL A 14 -51.85 -97.28 118.82
C VAL A 14 -50.38 -97.55 119.18
N ASN A 15 -49.46 -97.42 118.22
CA ASN A 15 -48.01 -97.47 118.50
C ASN A 15 -47.60 -96.41 119.54
N ALA A 16 -48.20 -95.21 119.50
CA ALA A 16 -47.99 -94.17 120.51
C ALA A 16 -48.47 -94.63 121.90
N ALA A 17 -49.70 -95.16 121.98
CA ALA A 17 -50.29 -95.64 123.22
C ALA A 17 -49.54 -96.83 123.83
N GLU A 18 -48.97 -97.73 123.03
CA GLU A 18 -48.15 -98.84 123.53
C GLU A 18 -46.76 -98.39 123.99
N ARG A 19 -46.11 -97.47 123.26
CA ARG A 19 -44.67 -97.18 123.42
C ARG A 19 -44.37 -95.95 124.28
N LEU A 20 -45.32 -95.01 124.39
CA LEU A 20 -45.12 -93.70 125.04
C LEU A 20 -45.92 -93.53 126.35
N LEU A 21 -46.99 -94.31 126.58
CA LEU A 21 -47.95 -94.12 127.69
C LEU A 21 -47.35 -94.18 129.11
N GLN A 22 -46.20 -94.83 129.28
CA GLN A 22 -45.47 -94.89 130.56
C GLN A 22 -44.20 -94.02 130.60
N LYS A 23 -44.01 -93.13 129.62
CA LYS A 23 -42.80 -92.28 129.50
C LYS A 23 -43.08 -90.83 129.84
N SER A 24 -42.10 -90.18 130.45
CA SER A 24 -42.09 -88.73 130.63
C SER A 24 -41.90 -88.00 129.28
N ILE A 25 -42.36 -86.76 129.20
CA ILE A 25 -42.23 -85.92 127.99
C ILE A 25 -40.77 -85.75 127.58
N ASP A 26 -39.84 -85.73 128.54
CA ASP A 26 -38.41 -85.58 128.28
C ASP A 26 -37.76 -86.89 127.78
N GLU A 27 -38.17 -88.07 128.27
CA GLU A 27 -37.79 -89.35 127.66
C GLU A 27 -38.32 -89.51 126.23
N ILE A 28 -39.56 -89.05 125.97
CA ILE A 28 -40.13 -89.05 124.62
C ILE A 28 -39.34 -88.11 123.71
N ARG A 29 -38.91 -86.95 124.22
CA ARG A 29 -38.07 -86.00 123.48
C ARG A 29 -36.70 -86.57 123.16
N GLU A 30 -36.02 -87.20 124.12
CA GLU A 30 -34.72 -87.83 123.90
C GLU A 30 -34.83 -89.03 122.94
N MET A 31 -35.85 -89.88 123.07
CA MET A 31 -36.10 -90.97 122.11
C MET A 31 -36.34 -90.45 120.68
N ALA A 32 -37.15 -89.41 120.51
CA ALA A 32 -37.38 -88.79 119.20
C ALA A 32 -36.10 -88.17 118.63
N LYS A 33 -35.31 -87.49 119.48
CA LYS A 33 -34.01 -86.87 119.16
C LYS A 33 -32.97 -87.89 118.72
N ASP A 34 -32.86 -89.04 119.39
CA ASP A 34 -31.95 -90.13 119.00
C ASP A 34 -32.33 -90.73 117.65
N ILE A 35 -33.63 -90.95 117.41
CA ILE A 35 -34.15 -91.39 116.10
C ILE A 35 -33.83 -90.37 115.00
N ILE A 36 -34.10 -89.09 115.25
CA ILE A 36 -33.82 -87.99 114.31
C ILE A 36 -32.33 -87.93 113.99
N PHE A 37 -31.43 -87.95 114.99
CA PHE A 37 -29.98 -87.91 114.74
C PHE A 37 -29.44 -89.19 114.09
N GLY A 38 -30.00 -90.36 114.41
CA GLY A 38 -29.66 -91.62 113.75
C GLY A 38 -29.98 -91.60 112.26
N GLN A 39 -31.20 -91.18 111.89
CA GLN A 39 -31.63 -91.08 110.49
C GLN A 39 -30.94 -89.93 109.74
N LEU A 40 -30.69 -88.78 110.38
CA LEU A 40 -29.88 -87.71 109.80
C LEU A 40 -28.46 -88.18 109.46
N ARG A 41 -27.81 -88.91 110.36
CA ARG A 41 -26.47 -89.47 110.12
C ARG A 41 -26.47 -90.43 108.93
N LEU A 42 -27.52 -91.23 108.77
CA LEU A 42 -27.66 -92.12 107.61
C LEU A 42 -27.79 -91.32 106.31
N VAL A 43 -28.69 -90.34 106.24
CA VAL A 43 -28.91 -89.54 105.02
C VAL A 43 -27.65 -88.76 104.63
N VAL A 44 -26.98 -88.11 105.60
CA VAL A 44 -25.70 -87.41 105.35
C VAL A 44 -24.58 -88.35 104.92
N ALA A 45 -24.57 -89.61 105.36
CA ALA A 45 -23.60 -90.61 104.90
C ALA A 45 -23.92 -91.20 103.49
N THR A 46 -25.06 -90.85 102.89
CA THR A 46 -25.50 -91.34 101.57
C THR A 46 -25.52 -90.27 100.48
N MET A 47 -25.15 -89.02 100.79
CA MET A 47 -25.12 -87.90 99.84
C MET A 47 -23.79 -87.17 99.92
N ASP A 48 -23.26 -86.77 98.78
CA ASP A 48 -22.02 -85.98 98.74
C ASP A 48 -22.25 -84.57 99.29
N ILE A 49 -21.22 -84.02 99.95
CA ILE A 49 -21.25 -82.69 100.59
C ILE A 49 -21.59 -81.56 99.59
N GLU A 50 -21.27 -81.78 98.31
CA GLU A 50 -21.58 -80.90 97.18
C GLU A 50 -23.06 -80.94 96.79
N GLU A 51 -23.69 -82.14 96.77
CA GLU A 51 -25.14 -82.26 96.58
C GLU A 51 -25.91 -81.66 97.75
N ILE A 52 -25.47 -81.91 98.99
CA ILE A 52 -26.12 -81.39 100.21
C ILE A 52 -26.20 -79.86 100.22
N ASN A 53 -25.22 -79.16 99.64
CA ASN A 53 -25.24 -77.70 99.56
C ASN A 53 -25.95 -77.17 98.30
N SER A 54 -25.85 -77.87 97.16
CA SER A 54 -26.40 -77.41 95.87
C SER A 54 -27.88 -77.78 95.65
N ASP A 55 -28.35 -78.91 96.17
CA ASP A 55 -29.74 -79.38 96.09
C ASP A 55 -30.30 -79.64 97.50
N ARG A 56 -30.62 -78.53 98.17
CA ARG A 56 -31.18 -78.55 99.54
C ARG A 56 -32.57 -79.19 99.59
N ASP A 57 -33.35 -79.14 98.51
CA ASP A 57 -34.71 -79.67 98.47
C ASP A 57 -34.71 -81.20 98.35
N LYS A 58 -33.79 -81.78 97.55
CA LYS A 58 -33.49 -83.22 97.55
C LYS A 58 -33.04 -83.71 98.93
N PHE A 59 -32.13 -82.98 99.59
CA PHE A 59 -31.70 -83.31 100.95
C PHE A 59 -32.86 -83.26 101.95
N LEU A 60 -33.66 -82.19 101.97
CA LEU A 60 -34.82 -82.06 102.86
C LEU A 60 -35.87 -83.16 102.61
N THR A 61 -36.09 -83.54 101.36
CA THR A 61 -37.00 -84.64 100.98
C THR A 61 -36.50 -85.99 101.53
N ASN A 62 -35.22 -86.29 101.36
CA ASN A 62 -34.59 -87.51 101.86
C ASN A 62 -34.60 -87.57 103.40
N VAL A 63 -34.32 -86.45 104.08
CA VAL A 63 -34.42 -86.35 105.54
C VAL A 63 -35.86 -86.55 106.02
N SER A 64 -36.83 -85.85 105.42
CA SER A 64 -38.24 -85.92 105.84
C SER A 64 -38.83 -87.32 105.67
N SER A 65 -38.53 -88.00 104.57
CA SER A 65 -38.97 -89.38 104.32
C SER A 65 -38.39 -90.37 105.35
N ASN A 66 -37.07 -90.39 105.54
CA ASN A 66 -36.44 -91.36 106.44
C ASN A 66 -36.76 -91.10 107.92
N VAL A 67 -36.73 -89.83 108.35
CA VAL A 67 -37.09 -89.45 109.73
C VAL A 67 -38.57 -89.68 109.99
N GLY A 68 -39.47 -89.33 109.06
CA GLY A 68 -40.91 -89.53 109.21
C GLY A 68 -41.31 -91.00 109.30
N ASN A 69 -40.69 -91.86 108.48
CA ASN A 69 -40.93 -93.30 108.51
C ASN A 69 -40.44 -93.97 109.81
N GLU A 70 -39.35 -93.48 110.42
CA GLU A 70 -38.88 -94.02 111.70
C GLU A 70 -39.71 -93.50 112.89
N LEU A 71 -40.08 -92.22 112.91
CA LEU A 71 -40.94 -91.64 113.95
C LEU A 71 -42.32 -92.29 113.98
N ARG A 72 -42.93 -92.61 112.82
CA ARG A 72 -44.23 -93.32 112.77
C ARG A 72 -44.21 -94.67 113.48
N LYS A 73 -43.06 -95.38 113.55
CA LYS A 73 -42.93 -96.64 114.28
C LYS A 73 -43.02 -96.48 115.80
N ILE A 74 -42.76 -95.30 116.34
CA ILE A 74 -42.95 -94.99 117.78
C ILE A 74 -44.22 -94.17 118.04
N GLY A 75 -45.06 -93.96 117.03
CA GLY A 75 -46.32 -93.23 117.14
C GLY A 75 -46.20 -91.71 117.00
N LEU A 76 -45.04 -91.20 116.55
CA LEU A 76 -44.80 -89.78 116.34
C LEU A 76 -44.86 -89.42 114.85
N GLU A 77 -45.25 -88.19 114.57
CA GLU A 77 -45.44 -87.65 113.21
C GLU A 77 -44.60 -86.39 113.01
N LEU A 78 -43.93 -86.33 111.85
CA LEU A 78 -43.04 -85.24 111.47
C LEU A 78 -43.81 -84.15 110.72
N ILE A 79 -44.07 -83.03 111.39
CA ILE A 79 -44.83 -81.90 110.81
C ILE A 79 -43.95 -81.02 109.92
N ASN A 80 -42.70 -80.74 110.33
CA ASN A 80 -41.78 -79.93 109.52
C ASN A 80 -40.30 -80.16 109.88
N VAL A 81 -39.41 -80.00 108.89
CA VAL A 81 -37.95 -79.98 108.99
C VAL A 81 -37.41 -78.68 108.40
N ASN A 82 -36.94 -77.77 109.26
CA ASN A 82 -36.25 -76.56 108.81
C ASN A 82 -34.74 -76.70 109.08
N VAL A 83 -33.94 -76.93 108.05
CA VAL A 83 -32.48 -76.79 108.10
C VAL A 83 -32.14 -75.29 107.95
N THR A 84 -31.22 -74.78 108.78
CA THR A 84 -30.91 -73.34 108.84
C THR A 84 -29.55 -73.01 108.26
N ASP A 85 -28.52 -73.77 108.62
CA ASP A 85 -27.18 -73.64 108.06
C ASP A 85 -26.51 -75.02 108.04
N ILE A 86 -25.52 -75.18 107.17
CA ILE A 86 -24.75 -76.42 106.95
C ILE A 86 -23.28 -76.01 106.96
N GLN A 87 -22.60 -76.29 108.06
CA GLN A 87 -21.20 -75.91 108.28
C GLN A 87 -20.33 -77.16 108.38
N ASP A 88 -19.08 -77.02 107.96
CA ASP A 88 -18.04 -78.04 107.97
C ASP A 88 -16.84 -77.51 108.76
N GLU A 89 -16.30 -78.33 109.68
CA GLU A 89 -15.13 -77.99 110.50
C GLU A 89 -13.86 -77.82 109.66
N SER A 90 -13.79 -78.42 108.47
CA SER A 90 -12.69 -78.24 107.52
C SER A 90 -12.83 -77.00 106.62
N GLY A 91 -13.97 -76.28 106.67
CA GLY A 91 -14.22 -75.09 105.85
C GLY A 91 -14.34 -75.33 104.34
N TYR A 92 -14.47 -76.59 103.88
CA TYR A 92 -14.48 -76.97 102.46
C TYR A 92 -15.60 -76.27 101.67
N ILE A 93 -16.81 -76.20 102.24
CA ILE A 93 -17.96 -75.51 101.65
C ILE A 93 -17.71 -74.01 101.43
N GLU A 94 -16.99 -73.35 102.34
CA GLU A 94 -16.68 -71.91 102.20
C GLU A 94 -15.63 -71.68 101.10
N ALA A 95 -14.64 -72.57 100.99
CA ALA A 95 -13.64 -72.54 99.93
C ALA A 95 -14.28 -72.78 98.54
N LEU A 96 -15.13 -73.80 98.42
CA LEU A 96 -15.86 -74.15 97.19
C LEU A 96 -16.75 -72.98 96.72
N GLY A 97 -17.46 -72.33 97.65
CA GLY A 97 -18.26 -71.13 97.35
C GLY A 97 -17.43 -69.95 96.85
N LYS A 98 -16.25 -69.72 97.45
CA LYS A 98 -15.30 -68.68 97.01
C LYS A 98 -14.72 -68.98 95.63
N GLU A 99 -14.37 -70.23 95.33
CA GLU A 99 -13.87 -70.62 94.00
C GLU A 99 -14.94 -70.46 92.93
N ALA A 100 -16.16 -70.96 93.16
CA ALA A 100 -17.27 -70.84 92.22
C ALA A 100 -17.59 -69.37 91.89
N ALA A 101 -17.62 -68.50 92.90
CA ALA A 101 -17.81 -67.06 92.72
C ALA A 101 -16.64 -66.41 91.96
N ALA A 102 -15.39 -66.73 92.29
CA ALA A 102 -14.22 -66.20 91.60
C ALA A 102 -14.17 -66.63 90.12
N LYS A 103 -14.52 -67.89 89.84
CA LYS A 103 -14.63 -68.43 88.47
C LYS A 103 -15.69 -67.69 87.67
N ALA A 104 -16.91 -67.56 88.18
CA ALA A 104 -17.99 -66.82 87.53
C ALA A 104 -17.61 -65.35 87.24
N ILE A 105 -16.93 -64.68 88.18
CA ILE A 105 -16.42 -63.31 87.99
C ILE A 105 -15.35 -63.25 86.88
N ASN A 106 -14.46 -64.23 86.80
CA ASN A 106 -13.40 -64.26 85.78
C ASN A 106 -13.95 -64.62 84.39
N ASP A 107 -14.88 -65.56 84.28
CA ASP A 107 -15.56 -65.90 83.02
C ASP A 107 -16.39 -64.71 82.50
N ALA A 108 -17.09 -63.98 83.39
CA ALA A 108 -17.78 -62.75 83.04
C ALA A 108 -16.82 -61.65 82.55
N LYS A 109 -15.72 -61.40 83.27
CA LYS A 109 -14.67 -60.44 82.85
C LYS A 109 -14.06 -60.79 81.50
N LYS A 110 -13.80 -62.08 81.25
CA LYS A 110 -13.30 -62.58 79.97
C LYS A 110 -14.28 -62.28 78.84
N SER A 111 -15.57 -62.60 79.02
CA SER A 111 -16.60 -62.34 78.01
C SER A 111 -16.80 -60.85 77.71
N VAL A 112 -16.65 -59.97 78.71
CA VAL A 112 -16.63 -58.52 78.51
C VAL A 112 -15.40 -58.11 77.70
N ALA A 113 -14.19 -58.51 78.11
CA ALA A 113 -12.95 -58.14 77.42
C ALA A 113 -12.88 -58.66 75.97
N GLU A 114 -13.46 -59.83 75.68
CA GLU A 114 -13.58 -60.35 74.32
C GLU A 114 -14.53 -59.49 73.47
N LYS A 115 -15.68 -59.07 74.02
CA LYS A 115 -16.62 -58.17 73.32
C LYS A 115 -16.06 -56.76 73.13
N ASP A 116 -15.36 -56.20 74.11
CA ASP A 116 -14.74 -54.88 74.02
C ASP A 116 -13.64 -54.87 72.95
N ARG A 117 -12.83 -55.94 72.89
CA ARG A 117 -11.83 -56.15 71.83
C ARG A 117 -12.49 -56.24 70.46
N ASP A 118 -13.51 -57.07 70.31
CA ASP A 118 -14.13 -57.32 69.00
C ASP A 118 -14.94 -56.11 68.51
N GLY A 119 -15.55 -55.36 69.43
CA GLY A 119 -16.14 -54.04 69.16
C GLY A 119 -15.09 -53.02 68.70
N SER A 120 -13.95 -52.94 69.39
CA SER A 120 -12.83 -52.05 69.01
C SER A 120 -12.25 -52.39 67.63
N ILE A 121 -12.14 -53.69 67.30
CA ILE A 121 -11.72 -54.16 65.97
C ILE A 121 -12.77 -53.77 64.91
N GLY A 122 -14.06 -53.94 65.21
CA GLY A 122 -15.16 -53.53 64.34
C GLY A 122 -15.15 -52.03 64.05
N GLU A 123 -15.00 -51.20 65.08
CA GLU A 123 -14.88 -49.74 64.94
C GLU A 123 -13.64 -49.35 64.12
N ALA A 124 -12.47 -49.93 64.40
CA ALA A 124 -11.24 -49.64 63.67
C ALA A 124 -11.34 -50.02 62.18
N GLN A 125 -11.96 -51.16 61.87
CA GLN A 125 -12.17 -51.63 60.51
C GLN A 125 -13.22 -50.77 59.78
N ALA A 126 -14.34 -50.42 60.43
CA ALA A 126 -15.35 -49.52 59.86
C ALA A 126 -14.77 -48.12 59.56
N ASN A 127 -13.98 -47.56 60.49
CA ASN A 127 -13.29 -46.28 60.29
C ASN A 127 -12.26 -46.33 59.16
N LYS A 128 -11.52 -47.44 59.02
CA LYS A 128 -10.61 -47.69 57.89
C LYS A 128 -11.37 -47.75 56.56
N ASP A 129 -12.44 -48.53 56.48
CA ASP A 129 -13.18 -48.74 55.24
C ASP A 129 -13.93 -47.47 54.81
N MET A 130 -14.51 -46.73 55.77
CA MET A 130 -15.04 -45.38 55.55
C MET A 130 -13.97 -44.44 54.96
N ARG A 131 -12.77 -44.39 55.56
CA ARG A 131 -11.67 -43.55 55.06
C ARG A 131 -11.21 -43.96 53.67
N ILE A 132 -11.17 -45.25 53.35
CA ILE A 132 -10.83 -45.75 52.01
C ILE A 132 -11.91 -45.33 51.00
N GLN A 133 -13.20 -45.56 51.30
CA GLN A 133 -14.30 -45.20 50.41
C GLN A 133 -14.38 -43.69 50.17
N VAL A 134 -14.29 -42.87 51.21
CA VAL A 134 -14.28 -41.40 51.10
C VAL A 134 -13.06 -40.92 50.30
N SER A 135 -11.86 -41.47 50.54
CA SER A 135 -10.67 -41.09 49.77
C SER A 135 -10.79 -41.49 48.30
N SER A 136 -11.34 -42.67 48.01
CA SER A 136 -11.59 -43.14 46.64
C SER A 136 -12.66 -42.33 45.92
N ALA A 137 -13.73 -41.95 46.62
CA ALA A 137 -14.79 -41.10 46.07
C ALA A 137 -14.27 -39.69 45.77
N ASN A 138 -13.49 -39.10 46.68
CA ASN A 138 -12.86 -37.79 46.47
C ASN A 138 -11.86 -37.81 45.31
N ALA A 139 -11.04 -38.88 45.17
CA ALA A 139 -10.13 -39.03 44.04
C ALA A 139 -10.89 -39.17 42.71
N PHE A 140 -11.97 -39.96 42.68
CA PHE A 140 -12.81 -40.10 41.49
C PHE A 140 -13.52 -38.78 41.12
N ALA A 141 -14.04 -38.05 42.11
CA ALA A 141 -14.62 -36.72 41.90
C ALA A 141 -13.59 -35.74 41.33
N GLN A 142 -12.38 -35.69 41.90
CA GLN A 142 -11.30 -34.83 41.40
C GLN A 142 -10.88 -35.16 39.96
N VAL A 143 -10.88 -36.44 39.58
CA VAL A 143 -10.64 -36.87 38.18
C VAL A 143 -11.78 -36.40 37.27
N GLY A 144 -13.04 -36.58 37.68
CA GLY A 144 -14.20 -36.13 36.90
C GLY A 144 -14.28 -34.59 36.76
N GLU A 145 -13.93 -33.85 37.80
CA GLU A 145 -13.79 -32.38 37.76
C GLU A 145 -12.68 -31.94 36.81
N ALA A 146 -11.52 -32.62 36.84
CA ALA A 146 -10.40 -32.33 35.94
C ALA A 146 -10.73 -32.65 34.48
N GLU A 147 -11.43 -33.76 34.20
CA GLU A 147 -11.89 -34.14 32.86
C GLU A 147 -12.94 -33.14 32.33
N ALA A 148 -13.92 -32.78 33.16
CA ALA A 148 -14.92 -31.76 32.81
C ALA A 148 -14.29 -30.38 32.57
N GLN A 149 -13.30 -29.98 33.38
CA GLN A 149 -12.57 -28.73 33.17
C GLN A 149 -11.68 -28.78 31.91
N ALA A 150 -11.03 -29.90 31.62
CA ALA A 150 -10.26 -30.08 30.39
C ALA A 150 -11.17 -29.91 29.16
N LYS A 151 -12.34 -30.56 29.17
CA LYS A 151 -13.34 -30.46 28.10
C LYS A 151 -13.96 -29.06 27.96
N SER A 152 -14.16 -28.33 29.06
CA SER A 152 -14.56 -26.91 29.01
C SER A 152 -13.50 -26.07 28.31
N ARG A 153 -12.23 -26.20 28.73
CA ARG A 153 -11.10 -25.49 28.11
C ARG A 153 -10.87 -25.86 26.66
N GLU A 154 -11.14 -27.11 26.27
CA GLU A 154 -11.09 -27.55 24.87
C GLU A 154 -12.12 -26.78 24.04
N GLY A 155 -13.39 -26.77 24.46
CA GLY A 155 -14.45 -25.99 23.81
C GLY A 155 -14.23 -24.46 23.82
N GLU A 156 -13.66 -23.92 24.91
CA GLU A 156 -13.24 -22.51 25.01
C GLU A 156 -12.14 -22.18 23.99
N ASN A 157 -11.15 -23.07 23.82
CA ASN A 157 -10.07 -22.92 22.83
C ASN A 157 -10.59 -23.06 21.39
N GLU A 158 -11.46 -24.04 21.10
CA GLU A 158 -12.10 -24.19 19.78
C GLU A 158 -12.92 -22.94 19.42
N ALA A 159 -13.72 -22.43 20.36
CA ALA A 159 -14.48 -21.19 20.18
C ALA A 159 -13.55 -19.99 19.97
N ALA A 160 -12.45 -19.87 20.72
CA ALA A 160 -11.47 -18.80 20.56
C ALA A 160 -10.76 -18.87 19.18
N ILE A 161 -10.42 -20.06 18.70
CA ILE A 161 -9.86 -20.29 17.36
C ILE A 161 -10.87 -19.90 16.28
N LEU A 162 -12.13 -20.29 16.41
CA LEU A 162 -13.18 -19.95 15.45
C LEU A 162 -13.46 -18.43 15.41
N ILE A 163 -13.47 -17.77 16.58
CA ILE A 163 -13.57 -16.30 16.70
C ILE A 163 -12.34 -15.60 16.10
N ALA A 164 -11.14 -16.14 16.30
CA ALA A 164 -9.90 -15.59 15.73
C ALA A 164 -9.90 -15.70 14.20
N ASN A 165 -10.26 -16.86 13.66
CA ASN A 165 -10.38 -17.10 12.22
C ASN A 165 -11.44 -16.19 11.58
N SER A 166 -12.62 -16.08 12.19
CA SER A 166 -13.68 -15.17 11.72
C SER A 166 -13.25 -13.70 11.74
N ASN A 167 -12.50 -13.25 12.77
CA ASN A 167 -11.95 -11.91 12.80
C ASN A 167 -10.81 -11.68 11.80
N ALA A 168 -10.02 -12.71 11.48
CA ALA A 168 -9.00 -12.65 10.44
C ALA A 168 -9.65 -12.51 9.05
N GLU A 169 -10.65 -13.33 8.74
CA GLU A 169 -11.41 -13.27 7.49
C GLU A 169 -12.14 -11.93 7.33
N ARG A 170 -12.77 -11.42 8.41
CA ARG A 170 -13.38 -10.08 8.43
C ARG A 170 -12.35 -8.99 8.11
N ARG A 171 -11.20 -8.99 8.78
CA ARG A 171 -10.11 -8.03 8.51
C ARG A 171 -9.57 -8.13 7.08
N GLN A 172 -9.48 -9.34 6.52
CA GLN A 172 -9.06 -9.55 5.13
C GLN A 172 -10.06 -8.91 4.16
N LYS A 173 -11.37 -9.16 4.35
CA LYS A 173 -12.45 -8.56 3.55
C LYS A 173 -12.54 -7.04 3.72
N GLU A 174 -12.34 -6.52 4.94
CA GLU A 174 -12.25 -5.07 5.21
C GLU A 174 -11.05 -4.44 4.49
N ALA A 175 -9.87 -5.06 4.55
CA ALA A 175 -8.67 -4.56 3.87
C ALA A 175 -8.79 -4.64 2.34
N GLU A 176 -9.44 -5.66 1.79
CA GLU A 176 -9.73 -5.79 0.36
C GLU A 176 -10.76 -4.74 -0.10
N ALA A 177 -11.84 -4.54 0.64
CA ALA A 177 -12.83 -3.50 0.36
C ALA A 177 -12.21 -2.09 0.43
N LEU A 178 -11.35 -1.80 1.41
CA LEU A 178 -10.60 -0.56 1.51
C LEU A 178 -9.62 -0.39 0.32
N LYS A 179 -8.93 -1.44 -0.08
CA LYS A 179 -8.05 -1.42 -1.27
C LYS A 179 -8.83 -1.13 -2.55
N ILE A 180 -10.03 -1.68 -2.71
CA ILE A 180 -10.92 -1.42 -3.84
C ILE A 180 -11.44 0.02 -3.80
N ALA A 181 -11.88 0.51 -2.63
CA ALA A 181 -12.32 1.89 -2.44
C ALA A 181 -11.20 2.90 -2.76
N MET A 182 -10.02 2.75 -2.15
CA MET A 182 -8.87 3.64 -2.36
C MET A 182 -8.31 3.58 -3.79
N SER A 183 -8.40 2.43 -4.47
CA SER A 183 -7.98 2.34 -5.87
C SER A 183 -9.01 2.97 -6.81
N SER A 184 -10.31 2.79 -6.57
CA SER A 184 -11.38 3.49 -7.29
C SER A 184 -11.29 5.01 -7.11
N GLU A 185 -11.11 5.49 -5.87
CA GLU A 185 -10.92 6.90 -5.55
C GLU A 185 -9.69 7.50 -6.25
N LYS A 186 -8.53 6.82 -6.18
CA LYS A 186 -7.31 7.26 -6.88
C LYS A 186 -7.45 7.24 -8.40
N ILE A 187 -8.18 6.27 -8.97
CA ILE A 187 -8.46 6.22 -10.41
C ILE A 187 -9.38 7.37 -10.83
N GLN A 188 -10.40 7.70 -10.02
CA GLN A 188 -11.29 8.83 -10.28
C GLN A 188 -10.54 10.18 -10.15
N ALA A 189 -9.74 10.36 -9.11
CA ALA A 189 -8.91 11.55 -8.94
C ALA A 189 -7.86 11.71 -10.06
N ALA A 190 -7.22 10.62 -10.48
CA ALA A 190 -6.28 10.63 -11.60
C ALA A 190 -6.97 10.98 -12.92
N LYS A 191 -8.16 10.43 -13.19
CA LYS A 191 -8.96 10.79 -14.38
C LYS A 191 -9.42 12.25 -14.36
N ALA A 192 -9.87 12.77 -13.22
CA ALA A 192 -10.25 14.17 -13.09
C ALA A 192 -9.06 15.12 -13.33
N LEU A 193 -7.86 14.75 -12.83
CA LEU A 193 -6.63 15.47 -13.13
C LEU A 193 -6.25 15.38 -14.62
N GLU A 194 -6.28 14.19 -15.22
CA GLU A 194 -6.01 13.97 -16.64
C GLU A 194 -6.97 14.78 -17.53
N GLU A 195 -8.27 14.77 -17.23
CA GLU A 195 -9.28 15.58 -17.93
C GLU A 195 -9.03 17.08 -17.76
N SER A 196 -8.62 17.53 -16.56
CA SER A 196 -8.25 18.93 -16.32
C SER A 196 -7.00 19.35 -17.12
N TYR A 197 -5.95 18.51 -17.19
CA TYR A 197 -4.76 18.77 -18.01
C TYR A 197 -5.07 18.71 -19.51
N VAL A 198 -5.99 17.85 -19.95
CA VAL A 198 -6.47 17.82 -21.34
C VAL A 198 -7.28 19.08 -21.68
N ALA A 199 -8.09 19.59 -20.74
CA ALA A 199 -8.80 20.87 -20.90
C ALA A 199 -7.82 22.06 -20.93
N GLU A 200 -6.83 22.09 -20.03
CA GLU A 200 -5.78 23.12 -19.99
C GLU A 200 -4.92 23.09 -21.27
N GLN A 201 -4.45 21.92 -21.71
CA GLN A 201 -3.74 21.81 -22.99
C GLN A 201 -4.57 22.26 -24.19
N LYS A 202 -5.88 22.00 -24.20
CA LYS A 202 -6.78 22.49 -25.26
C LYS A 202 -6.92 24.02 -25.20
N ALA A 203 -7.09 24.59 -24.01
CA ALA A 203 -7.18 26.03 -23.81
C ALA A 203 -5.88 26.74 -24.19
N GLU A 204 -4.73 26.19 -23.83
CA GLU A 204 -3.42 26.77 -24.11
C GLU A 204 -3.03 26.60 -25.59
N LYS A 205 -3.34 25.46 -26.22
CA LYS A 205 -3.25 25.32 -27.70
C LYS A 205 -4.16 26.34 -28.42
N ALA A 206 -5.35 26.63 -27.88
CA ALA A 206 -6.26 27.65 -28.43
C ALA A 206 -5.87 29.11 -28.06
N ARG A 207 -4.93 29.32 -27.13
CA ARG A 207 -4.25 30.61 -26.90
C ARG A 207 -3.07 30.75 -27.84
N ALA A 208 -2.17 29.79 -27.86
CA ALA A 208 -1.01 29.75 -28.76
C ALA A 208 -1.42 29.88 -30.25
N ALA A 209 -2.49 29.21 -30.69
CA ALA A 209 -3.01 29.36 -32.05
C ALA A 209 -3.58 30.77 -32.32
N ARG A 210 -4.21 31.42 -31.33
CA ARG A 210 -4.67 32.81 -31.47
C ARG A 210 -3.52 33.81 -31.45
N GLU A 211 -2.52 33.61 -30.60
CA GLU A 211 -1.32 34.45 -30.59
C GLU A 211 -0.52 34.31 -31.88
N LEU A 212 -0.37 33.09 -32.39
CA LEU A 212 0.30 32.83 -33.67
C LEU A 212 -0.47 33.48 -34.81
N ALA A 213 -1.79 33.28 -34.90
CA ALA A 213 -2.63 33.96 -35.90
C ALA A 213 -2.63 35.50 -35.75
N SER A 214 -2.51 36.04 -34.53
CA SER A 214 -2.39 37.49 -34.30
C SER A 214 -1.03 38.02 -34.76
N LYS A 215 0.05 37.32 -34.44
CA LYS A 215 1.43 37.66 -34.86
C LYS A 215 1.59 37.52 -36.38
N GLU A 216 1.00 36.50 -36.99
CA GLU A 216 0.92 36.36 -38.45
C GLU A 216 0.10 37.49 -39.07
N ALA A 217 -1.08 37.82 -38.52
CA ALA A 217 -1.88 38.93 -38.99
C ALA A 217 -1.13 40.27 -38.87
N ASP A 218 -0.48 40.56 -37.75
CA ASP A 218 0.33 41.77 -37.56
C ASP A 218 1.47 41.85 -38.57
N ILE A 219 2.22 40.75 -38.77
CA ILE A 219 3.34 40.70 -39.73
C ILE A 219 2.84 40.85 -41.18
N ILE A 220 1.76 40.16 -41.55
CA ILE A 220 1.18 40.22 -42.90
C ILE A 220 0.58 41.60 -43.17
N VAL A 221 -0.14 42.19 -42.21
CA VAL A 221 -0.70 43.54 -42.32
C VAL A 221 0.40 44.59 -42.39
N GLN A 222 1.47 44.49 -41.60
CA GLN A 222 2.63 45.39 -41.72
C GLN A 222 3.34 45.23 -43.07
N ALA A 223 3.52 44.00 -43.56
CA ALA A 223 4.10 43.75 -44.88
C ALA A 223 3.22 44.26 -46.03
N GLU A 224 1.89 44.13 -45.93
CA GLU A 224 0.97 44.65 -46.94
C GLU A 224 0.82 46.17 -46.87
N ILE A 225 0.84 46.77 -45.67
CA ILE A 225 0.95 48.22 -45.50
C ILE A 225 2.26 48.73 -46.11
N ALA A 226 3.39 48.05 -45.90
CA ALA A 226 4.66 48.40 -46.52
C ALA A 226 4.60 48.31 -48.05
N LYS A 227 4.02 47.23 -48.61
CA LYS A 227 3.81 47.05 -50.05
C LYS A 227 2.92 48.16 -50.63
N ARG A 228 1.73 48.37 -50.07
CA ARG A 228 0.80 49.45 -50.50
C ARG A 228 1.44 50.82 -50.34
N LYS A 229 2.25 51.04 -49.31
CA LYS A 229 3.02 52.28 -49.15
C LYS A 229 4.04 52.43 -50.29
N THR A 230 4.83 51.41 -50.63
CA THR A 230 5.76 51.50 -51.77
C THR A 230 5.05 51.72 -53.11
N GLU A 231 3.84 51.18 -53.29
CA GLU A 231 3.00 51.41 -54.47
C GLU A 231 2.49 52.86 -54.52
N ILE A 232 1.99 53.39 -53.39
CA ILE A 232 1.51 54.78 -53.26
C ILE A 232 2.66 55.79 -53.37
N ASP A 233 3.81 55.53 -52.74
CA ASP A 233 4.98 56.40 -52.82
C ASP A 233 5.51 56.45 -54.27
N ALA A 234 5.57 55.31 -54.96
CA ALA A 234 5.96 55.25 -56.38
C ALA A 234 4.94 55.94 -57.31
N GLU A 235 3.63 55.80 -57.07
CA GLU A 235 2.61 56.52 -57.83
C GLU A 235 2.67 58.04 -57.56
N ALA A 236 2.90 58.44 -56.31
CA ALA A 236 3.09 59.83 -55.92
C ALA A 236 4.36 60.44 -56.55
N GLU A 237 5.46 59.69 -56.66
CA GLU A 237 6.64 60.11 -57.40
C GLU A 237 6.36 60.22 -58.90
N ALA A 238 5.71 59.23 -59.52
CA ALA A 238 5.37 59.25 -60.93
C ALA A 238 4.41 60.40 -61.30
N GLU A 239 3.47 60.73 -60.42
CA GLU A 239 2.55 61.87 -60.60
C GLU A 239 3.23 63.21 -60.25
N ARG A 240 4.16 63.27 -59.29
CA ARG A 240 5.03 64.43 -59.05
C ARG A 240 5.89 64.74 -60.28
N ILE A 241 6.47 63.71 -60.91
CA ILE A 241 7.24 63.83 -62.15
C ILE A 241 6.33 64.30 -63.29
N ARG A 242 5.12 63.73 -63.46
CA ARG A 242 4.14 64.19 -64.45
C ARG A 242 3.77 65.67 -64.26
N ARG A 243 3.50 66.11 -63.02
CA ARG A 243 3.18 67.53 -62.75
C ARG A 243 4.37 68.47 -62.94
N LYS A 244 5.59 68.04 -62.59
CA LYS A 244 6.81 68.83 -62.86
C LYS A 244 7.07 68.95 -64.36
N ALA A 245 6.97 67.85 -65.11
CA ALA A 245 7.13 67.85 -66.57
C ALA A 245 6.05 68.67 -67.29
N ARG A 246 4.80 68.69 -66.79
CA ARG A 246 3.76 69.61 -67.27
C ARG A 246 4.13 71.07 -67.00
N GLY A 247 4.47 71.42 -65.75
CA GLY A 247 4.88 72.79 -65.42
C GLY A 247 6.12 73.27 -66.20
N GLU A 248 7.06 72.37 -66.50
CA GLU A 248 8.22 72.65 -67.35
C GLU A 248 7.82 72.82 -68.83
N ALA A 249 6.90 72.00 -69.34
CA ALA A 249 6.35 72.18 -70.69
C ALA A 249 5.55 73.48 -70.82
N ASP A 250 4.67 73.79 -69.86
CA ASP A 250 3.86 75.01 -69.83
C ASP A 250 4.75 76.27 -69.73
N ALA A 251 5.84 76.20 -68.96
CA ALA A 251 6.85 77.26 -68.89
C ALA A 251 7.64 77.42 -70.20
N ILE A 252 8.04 76.33 -70.86
CA ILE A 252 8.71 76.36 -72.17
C ILE A 252 7.78 76.90 -73.26
N ILE A 253 6.50 76.52 -73.26
CA ILE A 253 5.49 77.06 -74.17
C ILE A 253 5.32 78.56 -73.93
N SER A 254 5.14 78.98 -72.67
CA SER A 254 4.98 80.40 -72.31
C SER A 254 6.22 81.24 -72.69
N MET A 255 7.43 80.70 -72.49
CA MET A 255 8.68 81.35 -72.88
C MET A 255 8.77 81.49 -74.40
N LYS A 256 8.53 80.41 -75.16
CA LYS A 256 8.59 80.44 -76.63
C LYS A 256 7.48 81.26 -77.26
N GLU A 257 6.31 81.35 -76.64
CA GLU A 257 5.24 82.24 -77.11
C GLU A 257 5.59 83.71 -76.83
N ALA A 258 6.23 84.02 -75.69
CA ALA A 258 6.76 85.37 -75.43
C ALA A 258 7.89 85.76 -76.40
N GLU A 259 8.82 84.84 -76.68
CA GLU A 259 9.85 85.00 -77.71
C GLU A 259 9.22 85.23 -79.10
N ALA A 260 8.24 84.41 -79.49
CA ALA A 260 7.57 84.53 -80.78
C ALA A 260 6.79 85.84 -80.94
N ARG A 261 6.08 86.29 -79.89
CA ARG A 261 5.38 87.60 -79.90
C ARG A 261 6.35 88.76 -79.95
N GLY A 262 7.46 88.71 -79.19
CA GLY A 262 8.52 89.72 -79.25
C GLY A 262 9.19 89.80 -80.61
N LEU A 263 9.49 88.65 -81.22
CA LEU A 263 10.05 88.58 -82.57
C LEU A 263 9.07 89.09 -83.62
N TYR A 264 7.77 88.79 -83.47
CA TYR A 264 6.72 89.28 -84.35
C TYR A 264 6.61 90.80 -84.30
N GLU A 265 6.54 91.41 -83.10
CA GLU A 265 6.53 92.88 -82.97
C GLU A 265 7.77 93.55 -83.56
N ILE A 266 8.96 92.94 -83.43
CA ILE A 266 10.19 93.45 -84.03
C ILE A 266 10.12 93.38 -85.56
N LEU A 267 9.70 92.25 -86.12
CA LEU A 267 9.58 92.05 -87.57
C LEU A 267 8.47 92.92 -88.19
N GLU A 268 7.36 93.12 -87.49
CA GLU A 268 6.27 94.01 -87.91
C GLU A 268 6.73 95.47 -87.93
N LYS A 269 7.42 95.93 -86.88
CA LYS A 269 7.99 97.29 -86.82
C LYS A 269 9.13 97.49 -87.84
N GLN A 270 9.90 96.45 -88.15
CA GLN A 270 10.88 96.49 -89.25
C GLN A 270 10.18 96.57 -90.62
N ALA A 271 9.13 95.78 -90.85
CA ALA A 271 8.34 95.84 -92.08
C ALA A 271 7.71 97.22 -92.30
N ASP A 272 7.16 97.83 -91.25
CA ASP A 272 6.64 99.20 -91.30
C ASP A 272 7.74 100.24 -91.50
N GLY A 273 8.93 100.04 -90.92
CA GLY A 273 10.12 100.86 -91.18
C GLY A 273 10.53 100.82 -92.66
N PHE A 274 10.64 99.63 -93.26
CA PHE A 274 10.89 99.49 -94.71
C PHE A 274 9.77 100.12 -95.56
N ASN A 275 8.51 99.97 -95.14
CA ASN A 275 7.34 100.57 -95.81
C ASN A 275 7.40 102.11 -95.77
N GLN A 276 7.90 102.71 -94.69
CA GLN A 276 8.15 104.16 -94.60
C GLN A 276 9.33 104.60 -95.47
N ILE A 277 10.44 103.86 -95.51
CA ILE A 277 11.59 104.15 -96.38
C ILE A 277 11.15 104.14 -97.86
N VAL A 278 10.40 103.12 -98.29
CA VAL A 278 9.89 103.00 -99.67
C VAL A 278 8.95 104.16 -100.03
N LYS A 279 8.11 104.61 -99.10
CA LYS A 279 7.25 105.80 -99.27
C LYS A 279 8.05 107.10 -99.36
N ALA A 280 9.14 107.23 -98.61
CA ALA A 280 10.03 108.39 -98.68
C ALA A 280 10.79 108.47 -100.02
N THR A 281 11.19 107.34 -100.61
CA THR A 281 11.87 107.26 -101.91
C THR A 281 10.93 107.42 -103.13
N ASN A 282 9.79 108.07 -102.96
CA ASN A 282 8.81 108.43 -104.00
C ASN A 282 8.45 107.28 -104.99
N GLY A 283 8.47 106.04 -104.50
CA GLY A 283 8.09 104.84 -105.26
C GLY A 283 9.13 104.24 -106.21
N ASN A 284 10.42 104.65 -106.19
CA ASN A 284 11.43 104.18 -107.15
C ASN A 284 12.41 103.12 -106.54
N PRO A 285 12.32 101.81 -106.87
CA PRO A 285 12.98 100.76 -106.08
C PRO A 285 14.51 100.77 -106.05
N ARG A 286 15.19 101.38 -107.03
CA ARG A 286 16.67 101.32 -107.12
C ARG A 286 17.39 102.13 -106.04
N GLU A 287 16.83 103.26 -105.62
CA GLU A 287 17.49 104.15 -104.65
C GLU A 287 17.32 103.65 -103.21
N ALA A 288 16.16 103.04 -102.90
CA ALA A 288 15.94 102.34 -101.62
C ALA A 288 16.96 101.20 -101.41
N VAL A 289 17.32 100.44 -102.46
CA VAL A 289 18.35 99.40 -102.38
C VAL A 289 19.74 99.99 -102.14
N LEU A 290 20.08 101.12 -102.75
CA LEU A 290 21.37 101.78 -102.53
C LEU A 290 21.53 102.27 -101.08
N MET A 291 20.45 102.82 -100.50
CA MET A 291 20.43 103.27 -99.10
C MET A 291 20.54 102.08 -98.12
N LEU A 292 19.87 100.96 -98.41
CA LEU A 292 19.92 99.75 -97.58
C LEU A 292 21.29 99.05 -97.65
N ILE A 293 21.96 99.07 -98.81
CA ILE A 293 23.35 98.60 -98.94
C ILE A 293 24.31 99.48 -98.11
N ALA A 294 24.14 100.80 -98.12
CA ALA A 294 25.00 101.71 -97.35
C ALA A 294 24.91 101.45 -95.84
N ASP A 295 23.70 101.20 -95.32
CA ASP A 295 23.45 100.93 -93.90
C ASP A 295 24.01 99.57 -93.44
N LYS A 296 24.09 98.58 -94.35
CA LYS A 296 24.57 97.21 -94.05
C LYS A 296 26.06 96.96 -94.30
N LEU A 297 26.82 97.95 -94.78
CA LEU A 297 28.28 97.84 -94.95
C LEU A 297 29.08 97.53 -93.67
N PRO A 298 28.76 98.05 -92.47
CA PRO A 298 29.55 97.78 -91.26
C PRO A 298 29.50 96.31 -90.80
N GLU A 299 28.29 95.72 -90.82
CA GLU A 299 27.99 94.37 -90.33
C GLU A 299 28.69 93.27 -91.15
N LEU A 300 28.91 93.54 -92.44
CA LEU A 300 29.69 92.70 -93.35
C LEU A 300 31.20 92.68 -93.03
N VAL A 301 31.76 93.74 -92.43
CA VAL A 301 33.18 93.78 -92.08
C VAL A 301 33.44 93.02 -90.78
N GLU A 302 32.55 93.15 -89.79
CA GLU A 302 32.69 92.52 -88.47
C GLU A 302 32.63 90.98 -88.55
N THR A 303 31.64 90.44 -89.28
CA THR A 303 31.47 88.99 -89.47
C THR A 303 32.63 88.31 -90.20
N GLN A 304 33.45 89.05 -90.97
CA GLN A 304 34.66 88.51 -91.59
C GLN A 304 35.82 88.28 -90.60
N VAL A 305 35.80 88.90 -89.42
CA VAL A 305 36.90 88.86 -88.44
C VAL A 305 36.75 87.71 -87.42
N GLU A 306 35.52 87.29 -87.12
CA GLU A 306 35.27 86.29 -86.06
C GLU A 306 35.69 84.86 -86.42
N ALA A 307 35.69 84.51 -87.72
CA ALA A 307 35.89 83.15 -88.24
C ALA A 307 37.26 82.48 -87.93
N ILE A 308 38.16 83.18 -87.23
CA ILE A 308 39.55 82.74 -86.98
C ILE A 308 39.76 82.24 -85.53
N LYS A 309 38.78 82.40 -84.63
CA LYS A 309 38.94 82.07 -83.18
C LYS A 309 38.31 80.72 -82.77
N ASN A 310 39.20 79.72 -82.55
CA ASN A 310 39.17 78.66 -81.51
C ASN A 310 39.21 77.19 -81.98
N ILE A 311 40.35 76.51 -81.79
CA ILE A 311 40.49 75.04 -81.68
C ILE A 311 41.65 74.70 -80.71
N LYS A 312 41.44 73.85 -79.69
CA LYS A 312 42.49 73.12 -78.92
C LYS A 312 41.92 71.86 -78.22
N ILE A 313 42.71 70.78 -78.14
CA ILE A 313 42.45 69.54 -77.35
C ILE A 313 43.79 68.98 -76.81
N ASP A 314 43.79 68.36 -75.62
CA ASP A 314 44.87 67.58 -74.96
C ASP A 314 44.20 66.72 -73.84
N LYS A 315 44.71 65.61 -73.26
CA LYS A 315 46.00 64.87 -73.34
C LYS A 315 45.79 63.37 -73.02
N VAL A 316 46.78 62.50 -73.29
CA VAL A 316 46.85 61.08 -72.86
C VAL A 316 48.26 60.76 -72.34
N THR A 317 48.42 59.88 -71.33
CA THR A 317 49.73 59.29 -70.96
C THR A 317 49.60 57.95 -70.20
N VAL A 318 50.53 57.02 -70.48
CA VAL A 318 50.88 55.76 -69.75
C VAL A 318 52.39 55.55 -69.97
N TRP A 319 53.14 54.85 -69.09
CA TRP A 319 54.32 54.01 -69.46
C TRP A 319 54.90 53.17 -68.29
N GLU A 320 55.98 52.42 -68.55
CA GLU A 320 56.39 51.16 -67.89
C GLU A 320 57.93 51.04 -67.65
N GLY A 321 58.38 50.05 -66.86
CA GLY A 321 59.77 49.55 -66.73
C GLY A 321 60.19 49.35 -65.26
N GLY A 322 60.37 48.14 -64.71
CA GLY A 322 61.31 47.02 -65.01
C GLY A 322 61.46 46.20 -63.69
N ASN A 323 62.55 45.52 -63.28
CA ASN A 323 63.73 44.83 -63.85
C ASN A 323 64.59 44.38 -62.64
N GLN A 324 65.48 43.37 -62.61
CA GLN A 324 65.76 42.09 -63.32
C GLN A 324 66.76 41.34 -62.39
N ASP A 325 66.91 40.01 -62.33
CA ASP A 325 66.28 38.89 -63.05
C ASP A 325 65.81 37.82 -62.00
N ALA A 326 66.02 36.49 -61.98
CA ALA A 326 66.75 35.51 -62.81
C ALA A 326 66.08 34.11 -62.74
N GLU A 327 66.50 33.20 -63.62
CA GLU A 327 66.02 31.81 -63.85
C GLU A 327 64.50 31.61 -64.10
N SER A 328 64.18 31.22 -65.35
CA SER A 328 62.95 30.54 -65.79
C SER A 328 61.65 31.35 -66.02
N GLY A 329 61.61 32.14 -67.11
CA GLY A 329 60.44 32.15 -68.01
C GLY A 329 59.98 33.48 -68.62
N ASN A 330 59.96 33.57 -69.96
CA ASN A 330 59.45 34.74 -70.70
C ASN A 330 57.96 35.03 -70.47
N SER A 331 57.64 36.26 -70.04
CA SER A 331 56.27 36.80 -70.01
C SER A 331 55.79 37.30 -71.37
N THR A 332 56.70 37.78 -72.23
CA THR A 332 56.42 38.25 -73.61
C THR A 332 55.73 37.18 -74.47
N ALA A 333 56.09 35.91 -74.27
CA ALA A 333 55.44 34.77 -74.92
C ALA A 333 53.97 34.57 -74.49
N LYS A 334 53.59 35.00 -73.26
CA LYS A 334 52.22 34.89 -72.75
C LYS A 334 51.34 36.10 -73.12
N PHE A 335 51.94 37.29 -73.33
CA PHE A 335 51.22 38.45 -73.85
C PHE A 335 50.75 38.21 -75.30
N ILE A 336 51.66 37.72 -76.16
CA ILE A 336 51.38 37.50 -77.59
C ILE A 336 50.26 36.47 -77.82
N SER A 337 50.16 35.41 -76.99
CA SER A 337 49.05 34.44 -77.08
C SER A 337 47.68 34.98 -76.60
N GLY A 338 47.65 36.05 -75.81
CA GLY A 338 46.41 36.69 -75.35
C GLY A 338 45.83 37.70 -76.36
N LEU A 339 46.71 38.34 -77.15
CA LEU A 339 46.34 39.40 -78.09
C LEU A 339 45.60 38.87 -79.33
N TYR A 340 45.89 37.63 -79.76
CA TYR A 340 45.35 37.04 -80.99
C TYR A 340 43.88 36.55 -80.90
N LYS A 341 43.14 36.89 -79.83
CA LYS A 341 41.75 36.45 -79.61
C LYS A 341 40.80 37.51 -79.03
N SER A 342 41.19 38.79 -78.96
CA SER A 342 40.47 39.79 -78.17
C SER A 342 40.30 41.19 -78.78
N VAL A 343 40.75 41.41 -80.03
CA VAL A 343 40.65 42.73 -80.70
C VAL A 343 39.94 42.62 -82.07
N PRO A 344 38.73 43.19 -82.23
CA PRO A 344 38.09 43.36 -83.54
C PRO A 344 38.80 44.43 -84.39
N PRO A 345 38.85 44.30 -85.73
CA PRO A 345 39.54 45.24 -86.61
C PRO A 345 38.81 46.58 -86.73
N MET A 346 39.34 47.63 -86.09
CA MET A 346 38.86 49.02 -86.21
C MET A 346 39.35 49.74 -87.49
N SER A 347 39.66 48.99 -88.55
CA SER A 347 40.06 49.54 -89.86
C SER A 347 38.88 50.00 -90.72
N ASP A 348 37.71 49.38 -90.54
CA ASP A 348 36.63 49.49 -91.52
C ASP A 348 35.67 50.66 -91.22
N LEU A 349 35.62 51.10 -89.95
CA LEU A 349 34.75 52.21 -89.53
C LEU A 349 35.20 53.59 -90.05
N PHE A 350 36.48 53.77 -90.40
CA PHE A 350 36.96 55.03 -91.01
C PHE A 350 36.80 55.05 -92.54
N ASN A 351 36.88 53.90 -93.20
CA ASN A 351 36.61 53.80 -94.65
C ASN A 351 35.11 53.98 -94.96
N MET A 352 34.21 53.65 -94.02
CA MET A 352 32.76 53.81 -94.18
C MET A 352 32.29 55.28 -94.19
N ALA A 353 33.16 56.25 -93.88
CA ALA A 353 32.88 57.70 -93.96
C ALA A 353 33.30 58.36 -95.30
N GLY A 354 34.03 57.64 -96.16
CA GLY A 354 34.05 57.90 -97.60
C GLY A 354 34.68 59.20 -98.13
N MET A 355 35.91 59.56 -97.73
CA MET A 355 36.72 60.54 -98.48
C MET A 355 38.21 60.18 -98.54
N ASP A 356 38.70 59.81 -99.72
CA ASP A 356 40.12 59.79 -100.07
C ASP A 356 40.69 61.22 -100.20
N LEU A 357 41.92 61.44 -99.74
CA LEU A 357 42.67 62.69 -99.95
C LEU A 357 44.18 62.40 -100.21
N PRO A 358 44.87 63.23 -101.00
CA PRO A 358 45.32 62.68 -102.28
C PRO A 358 46.80 62.90 -102.62
N GLY A 359 47.40 61.87 -103.25
CA GLY A 359 48.40 61.99 -104.33
C GLY A 359 49.78 62.61 -104.07
N TYR A 360 49.98 63.37 -103.00
CA TYR A 360 51.18 64.22 -102.82
C TYR A 360 52.34 63.52 -102.08
N LEU A 361 52.07 62.51 -101.24
CA LEU A 361 53.08 61.81 -100.43
C LEU A 361 53.67 60.53 -101.07
N GLY A 362 53.91 60.58 -102.39
CA GLY A 362 54.84 59.64 -103.05
C GLY A 362 54.24 58.66 -104.06
N LYS A 363 54.30 59.03 -105.34
CA LYS A 363 54.73 58.12 -106.43
C LYS A 363 56.25 58.29 -106.58
N LYS A 364 57.05 57.39 -107.16
CA LYS A 364 56.83 56.22 -108.04
C LYS A 364 57.96 55.19 -107.71
N GLU A 365 58.28 54.08 -108.39
CA GLU A 365 58.39 53.77 -109.83
C GLU A 365 57.98 52.31 -110.18
N ALA A 366 57.89 52.03 -111.49
CA ALA A 366 57.89 50.66 -112.06
C ALA A 366 59.37 50.24 -112.34
N VAL A 367 59.74 49.12 -112.97
CA VAL A 367 59.37 48.45 -114.25
C VAL A 367 59.68 46.94 -114.03
N GLU A 368 58.84 45.95 -114.36
CA GLU A 368 58.33 45.47 -115.67
C GLU A 368 59.35 44.66 -116.51
N ASP A 369 58.87 43.92 -117.51
CA ASP A 369 59.55 42.93 -118.38
C ASP A 369 60.02 41.58 -117.77
N ALA A 370 60.00 40.43 -118.46
CA ALA A 370 59.18 39.97 -119.61
C ALA A 370 59.38 38.44 -119.86
N GLU A 371 58.29 37.72 -120.18
CA GLU A 371 58.18 36.51 -121.07
C GLU A 371 59.10 35.27 -120.78
N GLU A 372 58.99 34.06 -121.38
CA GLU A 372 58.12 33.49 -122.44
C GLU A 372 58.00 31.93 -122.25
N VAL A 373 57.24 31.23 -123.13
CA VAL A 373 57.18 29.74 -123.36
C VAL A 373 56.72 28.89 -122.16
N ASP A 374 55.51 28.29 -122.05
CA ASP A 374 54.58 27.63 -123.00
C ASP A 374 55.09 26.34 -123.68
N ASN A 375 54.77 25.15 -123.14
CA ASN A 375 53.86 24.23 -123.85
C ASN A 375 53.38 22.97 -123.09
N ASN A 376 52.19 22.51 -123.51
CA ASN A 376 51.63 21.15 -123.46
C ASN A 376 51.53 20.34 -122.14
N LYS A 377 50.28 20.23 -121.66
CA LYS A 377 49.53 18.97 -121.39
C LYS A 377 50.27 17.80 -120.70
N ASN A 378 49.83 17.39 -119.50
CA ASN A 378 48.86 16.29 -119.29
C ASN A 378 48.75 15.86 -117.81
N SER A 379 47.75 14.99 -117.52
CA SER A 379 47.62 14.16 -116.30
C SER A 379 47.27 14.93 -115.02
N LYS A 380 46.15 14.68 -114.31
CA LYS A 380 45.72 13.42 -113.65
C LYS A 380 46.80 12.87 -112.70
N GLY A 381 46.58 12.67 -111.40
CA GLY A 381 45.35 12.72 -110.61
C GLY A 381 44.64 11.37 -110.53
N ASN A 382 44.35 10.95 -109.29
CA ASN A 382 43.23 10.09 -108.91
C ASN A 382 42.91 10.36 -107.43
#